data_AF-A0A7Y7HZU3-F1
#
_entry.id   AF-A0A7Y7HZU3-F1
#
_cell.length_a   1.000
_cell.length_b   1.000
_cell.length_c   1.000
_cell.angle_alpha   90.00
_cell.angle_beta   90.00
_cell.angle_gamma   90.00
#
_symmetry.space_group_name_H-M   'P 1'
#
loop_
_entity.id
_entity.type
_entity.pdbx_description
1 polymer ?
#
loop_
_entity_poly.entity_id
_entity_poly.type
_entity_poly.pdbx_seq_one_letter_code
_entity_poly.pdbx_strand_id
1 'polypeptide(L)'
;MKDLLQETKDAIVEYEKALAALDSMELAGGYVVRFKKVCLTFDATEDGVHVFNPRPCKPHLARSFSWAQAKAIAAQLHSKDCERGEVVHVRQAVHELLDSYQAVLQTVEAFAAGKDPHLE
;
A
#
# COMPACT_ATOMS: atom_id res chain seq x y z
N MET A 1 -8.50 -4.99 22.17
CA MET A 1 -7.86 -6.21 21.61
C MET A 1 -8.79 -6.97 20.69
N LYS A 2 -10.06 -7.22 21.08
CA LYS A 2 -11.08 -7.77 20.16
C LYS A 2 -11.30 -6.87 18.93
N ASP A 3 -11.33 -5.56 19.12
CA ASP A 3 -11.54 -4.59 18.04
C ASP A 3 -10.38 -4.59 17.03
N LEU A 4 -9.14 -4.55 17.51
CA LEU A 4 -7.95 -4.66 16.66
C LEU A 4 -7.91 -5.96 15.82
N LEU A 5 -8.34 -7.07 16.42
CA LEU A 5 -8.37 -8.37 15.75
C LEU A 5 -9.43 -8.39 14.64
N GLN A 6 -10.59 -7.79 14.90
CA GLN A 6 -11.64 -7.65 13.88
C GLN A 6 -11.19 -6.69 12.76
N GLU A 7 -10.65 -5.52 13.10
CA GLU A 7 -10.12 -4.56 12.13
C GLU A 7 -9.04 -5.16 11.23
N THR A 8 -8.16 -5.98 11.80
CA THR A 8 -7.11 -6.69 11.05
C THR A 8 -7.72 -7.69 10.06
N LYS A 9 -8.73 -8.46 10.48
CA LYS A 9 -9.43 -9.43 9.62
C LYS A 9 -10.19 -8.72 8.49
N ASP A 10 -10.88 -7.63 8.80
CA ASP A 10 -11.62 -6.86 7.83
C ASP A 10 -10.68 -6.24 6.78
N ALA A 11 -9.52 -5.74 7.20
CA ALA A 11 -8.49 -5.23 6.30
C ALA A 11 -7.93 -6.32 5.38
N ILE A 12 -7.66 -7.52 5.89
CA ILE A 12 -7.22 -8.68 5.09
C ILE A 12 -8.24 -8.99 3.99
N VAL A 13 -9.51 -9.13 4.36
CA VAL A 13 -10.59 -9.42 3.41
C VAL A 13 -10.72 -8.33 2.34
N GLU A 14 -10.55 -7.07 2.71
CA GLU A 14 -10.53 -5.95 1.77
C GLU A 14 -9.39 -6.08 0.76
N TYR A 15 -8.17 -6.37 1.21
CA TYR A 15 -7.00 -6.49 0.34
C TYR A 15 -7.05 -7.75 -0.55
N GLU A 16 -7.57 -8.87 -0.05
CA GLU A 16 -7.82 -10.07 -0.87
C GLU A 16 -8.79 -9.78 -2.02
N LYS A 17 -9.89 -9.07 -1.73
CA LYS A 17 -10.84 -8.64 -2.77
C LYS A 17 -10.20 -7.68 -3.76
N ALA A 18 -9.36 -6.76 -3.28
CA ALA A 18 -8.63 -5.84 -4.15
C ALA A 18 -7.67 -6.59 -5.09
N LEU A 19 -6.92 -7.57 -4.59
CA LEU A 19 -6.04 -8.40 -5.42
C LEU A 19 -6.81 -9.19 -6.47
N ALA A 20 -7.90 -9.86 -6.08
CA ALA A 20 -8.74 -10.61 -7.02
C ALA A 20 -9.29 -9.71 -8.14
N ALA A 21 -9.71 -8.49 -7.80
CA ALA A 21 -10.14 -7.51 -8.78
C ALA A 21 -9.00 -7.09 -9.72
N LEU A 22 -7.82 -6.78 -9.17
CA LEU A 22 -6.64 -6.41 -9.93
C LEU A 22 -6.17 -7.53 -10.86
N ASP A 23 -6.28 -8.80 -10.44
CA ASP A 23 -5.90 -9.98 -11.23
C ASP A 23 -6.77 -10.16 -12.47
N SER A 24 -8.04 -9.76 -12.39
CA SER A 24 -8.96 -9.79 -13.53
C SER A 24 -8.77 -8.64 -14.53
N MET A 25 -7.88 -7.68 -14.24
CA MET A 25 -7.69 -6.47 -15.04
C MET A 25 -6.31 -6.42 -15.70
N GLU A 26 -6.29 -6.03 -16.98
CA GLU A 26 -5.07 -5.62 -17.67
C GLU A 26 -4.84 -4.13 -17.44
N LEU A 27 -3.80 -3.79 -16.69
CA LEU A 27 -3.52 -2.41 -16.27
C LEU A 27 -2.52 -1.77 -17.23
N ALA A 28 -3.00 -0.89 -18.11
CA ALA A 28 -2.13 -0.06 -18.96
C ALA A 28 -1.19 0.86 -18.12
N GLY A 29 -1.60 1.18 -16.89
CA GLY A 29 -0.79 1.80 -15.85
C GLY A 29 -1.12 1.19 -14.50
N GLY A 30 -0.17 0.46 -13.92
CA GLY A 30 -0.33 -0.26 -12.66
C GLY A 30 0.63 0.20 -11.57
N TYR A 31 1.24 1.38 -11.70
CA TYR A 31 2.25 1.85 -10.76
C TYR A 31 1.72 2.96 -9.86
N VAL A 32 2.02 2.84 -8.57
CA VAL A 32 1.71 3.85 -7.55
C VAL A 32 3.02 4.41 -6.98
N VAL A 33 2.92 5.58 -6.37
CA VAL A 33 4.06 6.22 -5.73
C VAL A 33 4.00 5.98 -4.23
N ARG A 34 5.12 5.56 -3.66
CA ARG A 34 5.29 5.27 -2.24
C ARG A 34 6.33 6.20 -1.65
N PHE A 35 6.11 6.65 -0.41
CA PHE A 35 7.07 7.44 0.34
C PHE A 35 7.04 7.01 1.80
N LYS A 36 8.21 6.70 2.39
CA LYS A 36 8.31 6.18 3.77
C LYS A 36 7.39 4.97 4.01
N LYS A 37 7.35 4.03 3.07
CA LYS A 37 6.47 2.84 3.06
C LYS A 37 4.96 3.12 2.96
N VAL A 38 4.54 4.38 2.80
CA VAL A 38 3.13 4.76 2.65
C VAL A 38 2.84 5.06 1.18
N CYS A 39 1.81 4.42 0.63
CA CYS A 39 1.34 4.76 -0.71
C CYS A 39 0.64 6.11 -0.71
N LEU A 40 0.89 6.90 -1.74
CA LEU A 40 0.33 8.23 -1.91
C LEU A 40 -0.63 8.28 -3.08
N THR A 41 -1.70 9.05 -2.92
CA THR A 41 -2.56 9.51 -4.02
C THR A 41 -2.43 11.02 -4.17
N PHE A 42 -2.78 11.52 -5.34
CA PHE A 42 -2.59 12.92 -5.71
C PHE A 42 -3.79 13.44 -6.47
N ASP A 43 -4.03 14.74 -6.35
CA ASP A 43 -4.82 15.47 -7.34
C ASP A 43 -3.97 15.61 -8.60
N ALA A 44 -4.59 15.53 -9.77
CA ALA A 44 -3.91 15.74 -11.04
C ALA A 44 -4.59 16.87 -11.81
N THR A 45 -3.81 17.64 -12.54
CA THR A 45 -4.30 18.60 -13.53
C THR A 45 -5.03 17.88 -14.68
N GLU A 46 -5.75 18.64 -15.52
CA GLU A 46 -6.51 18.09 -16.66
C GLU A 46 -5.63 17.30 -17.64
N ASP A 47 -4.35 17.66 -17.77
CA ASP A 47 -3.37 16.93 -18.58
C ASP A 47 -2.93 15.58 -17.95
N GLY A 48 -3.24 15.33 -16.68
CA GLY A 48 -2.85 14.13 -15.94
C GLY A 48 -1.34 13.99 -15.71
N VAL A 49 -0.54 15.02 -16.01
CA VAL A 49 0.93 15.00 -15.91
C VAL A 49 1.40 15.65 -14.63
N HIS A 50 0.82 16.78 -14.25
CA HIS A 50 1.16 17.46 -13.01
C HIS A 50 0.27 16.99 -11.88
N VAL A 51 0.91 16.72 -10.74
CA VAL A 51 0.24 16.24 -9.54
C VAL A 51 0.52 17.14 -8.34
N PHE A 52 -0.46 17.28 -7.46
CA PHE A 52 -0.39 18.12 -6.28
C PHE A 52 -1.19 17.50 -5.13
N ASN A 53 -1.05 18.09 -3.93
CA ASN A 53 -1.69 17.62 -2.69
C ASN A 53 -1.47 16.12 -2.41
N PRO A 54 -0.23 15.66 -2.17
CA PRO A 54 0.02 14.27 -1.82
C PRO A 54 -0.72 13.88 -0.53
N ARG A 55 -1.45 12.76 -0.58
CA ARG A 55 -2.19 12.23 0.58
C ARG A 55 -1.94 10.73 0.76
N PRO A 56 -1.77 10.24 1.99
CA PRO A 56 -1.76 8.80 2.27
C PRO A 56 -3.00 8.12 1.71
N CYS A 57 -2.82 6.96 1.09
CA CYS A 57 -3.91 6.19 0.52
C CYS A 57 -3.60 4.70 0.54
N LYS A 58 -4.64 3.85 0.59
CA LYS A 58 -4.47 2.41 0.40
C LYS A 58 -4.04 2.14 -1.06
N PRO A 59 -3.16 1.17 -1.34
CA PRO A 59 -2.60 1.01 -2.68
C PRO A 59 -3.65 0.77 -3.77
N HIS A 60 -4.69 -0.02 -3.46
CA HIS A 60 -5.79 -0.32 -4.41
C HIS A 60 -6.74 0.85 -4.65
N LEU A 61 -6.67 1.91 -3.84
CA LEU A 61 -7.44 3.15 -4.00
C LEU A 61 -6.57 4.30 -4.53
N ALA A 62 -5.24 4.10 -4.58
CA ALA A 62 -4.33 5.11 -5.06
C ALA A 62 -4.47 5.27 -6.58
N ARG A 63 -4.35 6.51 -7.05
CA ARG A 63 -4.27 6.77 -8.48
C ARG A 63 -3.07 6.03 -9.06
N SER A 64 -3.33 5.22 -10.09
CA SER A 64 -2.29 4.48 -10.81
C SER A 64 -1.79 5.29 -11.99
N PHE A 65 -0.51 5.13 -12.30
CA PHE A 65 0.20 5.82 -13.36
C PHE A 65 0.97 4.81 -14.22
N SER A 66 1.42 5.26 -15.39
CA SER A 66 2.50 4.55 -16.09
C SER A 66 3.79 4.61 -15.27
N TRP A 67 4.72 3.68 -15.55
CA TRP A 67 6.03 3.68 -14.89
C TRP A 67 6.78 5.01 -15.04
N ALA A 68 6.77 5.60 -16.24
CA ALA A 68 7.46 6.85 -16.52
C ALA A 68 6.89 8.02 -15.70
N GLN A 69 5.57 8.14 -15.63
CA GLN A 69 4.88 9.16 -14.83
C GLN A 69 5.15 8.95 -13.33
N ALA A 70 4.96 7.73 -12.82
CA ALA A 70 5.21 7.42 -11.42
C ALA A 70 6.66 7.74 -11.02
N LYS A 71 7.63 7.44 -11.89
CA LYS A 71 9.05 7.75 -11.66
C LYS A 71 9.33 9.25 -11.63
N ALA A 72 8.71 10.02 -12.52
CA ALA A 72 8.82 11.47 -12.54
C ALA A 72 8.22 12.10 -11.28
N ILE A 73 7.09 11.59 -10.79
CA ILE A 73 6.44 12.04 -9.55
C ILE A 73 7.30 11.65 -8.33
N ALA A 74 7.73 10.39 -8.24
CA ALA A 74 8.55 9.88 -7.16
C ALA A 74 9.86 10.66 -6.98
N ALA A 75 10.49 11.08 -8.09
CA ALA A 75 11.70 11.90 -8.07
C ALA A 75 11.50 13.30 -7.47
N GLN A 76 10.28 13.82 -7.46
CA GLN A 76 9.95 15.12 -6.85
C GLN A 76 9.72 14.99 -5.33
N LEU A 77 9.39 13.79 -4.84
CA LEU A 77 9.24 13.53 -3.42
C LEU A 77 10.59 13.36 -2.75
N HIS A 78 10.90 14.24 -1.81
CA HIS A 78 12.09 14.16 -0.99
C HIS A 78 11.79 14.55 0.45
N SER A 79 12.37 13.83 1.41
CA SER A 79 12.37 14.25 2.81
C SER A 79 13.54 15.20 3.08
N LYS A 80 13.52 15.85 4.24
CA LYS A 80 14.70 16.55 4.78
C LYS A 80 15.88 15.59 5.00
N ASP A 81 15.59 14.30 5.17
CA ASP A 81 16.56 13.22 5.37
C ASP A 81 17.05 12.60 4.04
N CYS A 82 16.82 13.26 2.91
CA CYS A 82 17.21 12.83 1.56
C CYS A 82 16.57 11.51 1.06
N GLU A 83 15.57 10.98 1.76
CA GLU A 83 14.79 9.85 1.25
C GLU A 83 13.98 10.29 0.04
N ARG A 84 13.89 9.43 -0.97
CA ARG A 84 13.16 9.70 -2.21
C ARG A 84 11.87 8.90 -2.28
N GLY A 85 10.94 9.36 -3.10
CA GLY A 85 9.81 8.55 -3.51
C GLY A 85 10.26 7.27 -4.23
N GLU A 86 9.47 6.22 -4.05
CA GLU A 86 9.62 4.93 -4.70
C GLU A 86 8.44 4.69 -5.64
N VAL A 87 8.70 3.95 -6.72
CA VAL A 87 7.65 3.46 -7.61
C VAL A 87 7.44 1.99 -7.32
N VAL A 88 6.20 1.59 -7.09
CA VAL A 88 5.84 0.20 -6.82
C VAL A 88 4.64 -0.18 -7.66
N HIS A 89 4.60 -1.42 -8.14
CA HIS A 89 3.40 -1.92 -8.83
C HIS A 89 2.27 -2.08 -7.82
N VAL A 90 1.05 -1.70 -8.17
CA VAL A 90 -0.11 -1.72 -7.26
C VAL A 90 -0.34 -3.12 -6.69
N ARG A 91 -0.20 -4.17 -7.51
CA ARG A 91 -0.33 -5.56 -7.03
C ARG A 91 0.73 -5.90 -5.98
N GLN A 92 1.98 -5.52 -6.21
CA GLN A 92 3.06 -5.73 -5.24
C GLN A 92 2.76 -4.97 -3.94
N ALA A 93 2.33 -3.71 -4.02
CA ALA A 93 2.01 -2.92 -2.84
C ALA A 93 0.84 -3.49 -2.03
N VAL A 94 -0.18 -4.06 -2.68
CA VAL A 94 -1.29 -4.72 -1.99
C VAL A 94 -0.82 -6.05 -1.36
N HIS A 95 0.00 -6.85 -2.04
CA HIS A 95 0.60 -8.06 -1.46
C HIS A 95 1.43 -7.76 -0.21
N GLU A 96 2.33 -6.78 -0.27
CA GLU A 96 3.18 -6.42 0.87
C GLU A 96 2.35 -5.97 2.09
N LEU A 97 1.23 -5.26 1.87
CA LEU A 97 0.30 -4.93 2.95
C LEU A 97 -0.43 -6.17 3.47
N LEU A 98 -0.92 -7.03 2.59
CA LEU A 98 -1.59 -8.27 2.99
C LEU A 98 -0.67 -9.12 3.87
N ASP A 99 0.57 -9.33 3.45
CA ASP A 99 1.59 -10.07 4.21
C ASP A 99 1.84 -9.43 5.59
N SER A 100 1.89 -8.09 5.64
CA SER A 100 2.06 -7.35 6.90
C SER A 100 0.87 -7.54 7.85
N TYR A 101 -0.36 -7.46 7.34
CA TYR A 101 -1.56 -7.67 8.15
C TYR A 101 -1.71 -9.13 8.60
N GLN A 102 -1.33 -10.09 7.78
CA GLN A 102 -1.29 -11.51 8.16
C GLN A 102 -0.27 -11.77 9.27
N ALA A 103 0.92 -11.18 9.20
CA ALA A 103 1.92 -11.28 10.26
C ALA A 103 1.43 -10.67 11.59
N VAL A 104 0.74 -9.52 11.52
CA VAL A 104 0.11 -8.90 12.70
C VAL A 104 -0.97 -9.81 13.28
N LEU A 105 -1.84 -10.38 12.43
CA LEU A 105 -2.89 -11.30 12.87
C LEU A 105 -2.29 -12.51 13.60
N GLN A 106 -1.28 -13.16 13.01
CA GLN A 106 -0.59 -14.30 13.62
C GLN A 106 0.01 -13.94 14.98
N THR A 107 0.63 -12.77 15.09
CA THR A 107 1.23 -12.29 16.35
C THR A 107 0.16 -12.05 17.43
N VAL A 108 -0.95 -11.40 17.07
CA VAL A 108 -2.04 -11.11 18.01
C VAL A 108 -2.75 -12.40 18.44
N GLU A 109 -2.96 -13.34 17.51
CA GLU A 109 -3.56 -14.66 17.82
C GLU A 109 -2.64 -15.52 18.70
N ALA A 110 -1.32 -15.52 18.45
CA ALA A 110 -0.35 -16.20 19.31
C ALA A 110 -0.39 -15.65 20.75
N PHE A 111 -0.36 -14.33 20.90
CA PHE A 111 -0.47 -13.67 22.19
C PHE A 111 -1.79 -13.98 22.91
N ALA A 112 -2.92 -13.94 22.18
CA ALA A 112 -4.23 -14.28 22.73
C ALA A 112 -4.34 -15.76 23.16
N ALA A 113 -3.59 -16.66 22.50
CA ALA A 113 -3.49 -18.07 22.85
C ALA A 113 -2.48 -18.38 23.97
N GLY A 114 -1.80 -17.36 24.52
CA GLY A 114 -0.78 -17.54 25.55
C GLY A 114 0.52 -18.16 25.03
N LYS A 115 0.74 -18.16 23.70
CA LYS A 115 2.00 -18.57 23.08
C LYS A 115 2.83 -17.31 22.88
N ASP A 116 3.95 -17.21 23.59
CA ASP A 116 4.91 -16.13 23.37
C ASP A 116 5.70 -16.44 22.08
N PRO A 117 5.62 -15.61 21.03
CA PRO A 117 6.36 -15.84 19.79
C PRO A 117 7.88 -15.65 19.93
N HIS A 118 8.38 -15.25 21.11
CA HIS A 118 9.80 -15.09 21.41
C HIS A 118 10.40 -16.17 22.34
N LEU A 119 9.65 -17.25 22.60
CA LEU A 119 10.11 -18.41 23.37
C LEU A 119 10.15 -19.68 22.48
N GLU A 120 11.05 -19.68 21.49
CA GLU A 120 11.61 -20.91 20.90
C GLU A 120 13.14 -20.82 20.85
#